data_AF-A0A1V0A0G7-F1
#
_entry.id   AF-A0A1V0A0G7-F1
#
_cell.length_a   1.000
_cell.length_b   1.000
_cell.length_c   1.000
_cell.angle_alpha   90.00
_cell.angle_beta   90.00
_cell.angle_gamma   90.00
#
_symmetry.space_group_name_H-M   'P 1'
#
loop_
_entity.id
_entity.type
_entity.pdbx_description
1 polymer ?
#
loop_
_entity_poly.entity_id
_entity_poly.type
_entity_poly.pdbx_seq_one_letter_code
_entity_poly.pdbx_strand_id
1 'polypeptide(L)'
;MDTPTPADRLTAFGNQLITVHAWLREELATLREDASAYLASRSARAPELAAHCLAFCSALERHHSGEDATAFPALAERFPQLRPVLEELTRDHRIVSDTLRRLQRLVDGLGDVRTRDVQGELDGLAALVESHFTYEERKIAAALNALDVPEWSDAPPAFLLTAGPLPEE
;
A
#
# COMPACT_ATOMS: atom_id res chain seq x y z
N MET A 1 -20.24 -35.89 -13.95
CA MET A 1 -18.92 -35.26 -13.88
C MET A 1 -19.22 -33.77 -13.81
N ASP A 2 -19.49 -33.29 -12.61
CA ASP A 2 -19.92 -31.91 -12.40
C ASP A 2 -18.80 -30.97 -12.79
N THR A 3 -19.12 -30.04 -13.69
CA THR A 3 -18.21 -28.97 -14.09
C THR A 3 -18.39 -27.88 -13.04
N PRO A 4 -17.33 -27.44 -12.34
CA PRO A 4 -17.49 -26.41 -11.32
C PRO A 4 -18.04 -25.13 -11.95
N THR A 5 -19.06 -24.56 -11.32
CA THR A 5 -19.64 -23.27 -11.74
C THR A 5 -18.67 -22.13 -11.44
N PRO A 6 -18.67 -21.02 -12.22
CA PRO A 6 -17.77 -19.88 -11.99
C PRO A 6 -17.83 -19.25 -10.59
N ALA A 7 -18.89 -19.55 -9.83
CA ALA A 7 -19.11 -19.14 -8.44
C ALA A 7 -18.10 -19.73 -7.42
N ASP A 8 -17.28 -20.72 -7.81
CA ASP A 8 -16.37 -21.41 -6.88
C ASP A 8 -14.95 -20.82 -6.84
N ARG A 9 -14.66 -19.72 -7.55
CA ARG A 9 -13.53 -18.88 -7.14
C ARG A 9 -13.97 -18.07 -5.94
N LEU A 10 -13.88 -18.69 -4.76
CA LEU A 10 -13.97 -17.99 -3.49
C LEU A 10 -12.86 -16.92 -3.49
N THR A 11 -13.20 -15.68 -3.81
CA THR A 11 -12.22 -14.60 -3.91
C THR A 11 -11.75 -14.28 -2.49
N ALA A 12 -10.56 -14.78 -2.15
CA ALA A 12 -9.95 -14.53 -0.87
C ALA A 12 -9.32 -13.13 -0.85
N PHE A 13 -10.15 -12.08 -0.72
CA PHE A 13 -9.73 -10.68 -0.74
C PHE A 13 -8.65 -10.36 0.31
N GLY A 14 -8.70 -10.99 1.49
CA GLY A 14 -7.62 -10.91 2.49
C GLY A 14 -6.29 -11.46 2.01
N ASN A 15 -6.28 -12.48 1.15
CA ASN A 15 -5.03 -12.96 0.54
C ASN A 15 -4.52 -12.00 -0.53
N GLN A 16 -5.42 -11.31 -1.25
CA GLN A 16 -5.04 -10.26 -2.19
C GLN A 16 -4.44 -9.05 -1.47
N LEU A 17 -5.02 -8.66 -0.33
CA LEU A 17 -4.47 -7.64 0.54
C LEU A 17 -3.01 -7.95 0.91
N ILE A 18 -2.76 -9.15 1.44
CA ILE A 18 -1.41 -9.62 1.77
C ILE A 18 -0.46 -9.56 0.56
N THR A 19 -0.98 -9.88 -0.64
CA THR A 19 -0.18 -9.82 -1.88
C THR A 19 0.23 -8.39 -2.22
N VAL A 20 -0.68 -7.42 -2.11
CA VAL A 20 -0.38 -5.99 -2.32
C VAL A 20 0.61 -5.49 -1.28
N HIS A 21 0.46 -5.86 -0.01
CA HIS A 21 1.42 -5.48 1.03
C HIS A 21 2.81 -6.07 0.79
N ALA A 22 2.90 -7.32 0.36
CA ALA A 22 4.19 -7.93 0.01
C ALA A 22 4.89 -7.15 -1.11
N TRP A 23 4.15 -6.78 -2.15
CA TRP A 23 4.67 -5.94 -3.23
C TRP A 23 5.09 -4.56 -2.74
N LEU A 24 4.28 -3.87 -1.91
CA LEU A 24 4.63 -2.56 -1.34
C LEU A 24 5.89 -2.63 -0.47
N ARG A 25 6.09 -3.72 0.29
CA ARG A 25 7.32 -3.95 1.05
C ARG A 25 8.54 -4.08 0.14
N GLU A 26 8.42 -4.81 -0.96
CA GLU A 26 9.50 -4.98 -1.95
C GLU A 26 9.87 -3.66 -2.61
N GLU A 27 8.89 -2.89 -3.09
CA GLU A 27 9.12 -1.58 -3.71
C GLU A 27 9.82 -0.59 -2.74
N LEU A 28 9.39 -0.57 -1.48
CA LEU A 28 10.01 0.28 -0.46
C LEU A 28 11.43 -0.16 -0.13
N ALA A 29 11.72 -1.47 -0.13
CA ALA A 29 13.07 -1.98 0.05
C ALA A 29 13.99 -1.54 -1.11
N THR A 30 13.53 -1.67 -2.35
CA THR A 30 14.27 -1.20 -3.53
C THR A 30 14.55 0.31 -3.47
N LEU A 31 13.55 1.12 -3.10
CA LEU A 31 13.73 2.57 -2.93
C LEU A 31 14.82 2.92 -1.91
N ARG A 32 14.88 2.18 -0.79
CA ARG A 32 15.88 2.39 0.25
C ARG A 32 17.28 2.01 -0.23
N GLU A 33 17.40 0.92 -0.99
CA GLU A 33 18.66 0.51 -1.60
C GLU A 33 19.17 1.54 -2.62
N ASP A 34 18.29 2.04 -3.48
CA ASP A 34 18.63 3.05 -4.49
C ASP A 34 19.02 4.39 -3.86
N ALA A 35 18.32 4.84 -2.82
CA ALA A 35 18.68 6.03 -2.06
C ALA A 35 20.06 5.89 -1.41
N SER A 36 20.37 4.73 -0.82
CA SER A 36 21.67 4.43 -0.23
C SER A 36 22.78 4.41 -1.29
N ALA A 37 22.54 3.77 -2.45
CA ALA A 37 23.48 3.71 -3.56
C ALA A 37 23.77 5.10 -4.16
N TYR A 38 22.75 5.96 -4.24
CA TYR A 38 22.92 7.34 -4.67
C TYR A 38 23.84 8.11 -3.71
N LEU A 39 23.62 8.00 -2.40
CA LEU A 39 24.45 8.66 -1.39
C LEU A 39 25.90 8.17 -1.40
N ALA A 40 26.14 6.90 -1.71
CA ALA A 40 27.47 6.31 -1.75
C ALA A 40 28.25 6.70 -3.02
N SER A 41 27.60 6.72 -4.19
CA SER A 41 28.28 6.82 -5.49
C SER A 41 28.21 8.21 -6.14
N ARG A 42 27.28 9.08 -5.70
CA ARG A 42 26.93 10.35 -6.39
C ARG A 42 26.67 10.18 -7.91
N SER A 43 26.29 8.98 -8.35
CA SER A 43 26.04 8.70 -9.75
C SER A 43 24.62 9.10 -10.16
N ALA A 44 24.45 9.48 -11.44
CA ALA A 44 23.37 10.31 -12.00
C ALA A 44 21.93 9.73 -12.01
N ARG A 45 21.51 8.99 -10.98
CA ARG A 45 20.17 8.37 -10.88
C ARG A 45 19.14 9.16 -10.06
N ALA A 46 19.39 10.44 -9.77
CA ALA A 46 18.43 11.25 -9.00
C ALA A 46 17.03 11.31 -9.63
N PRO A 47 16.86 11.46 -10.96
CA PRO A 47 15.53 11.48 -11.57
C PRO A 47 14.79 10.15 -11.47
N GLU A 48 15.51 9.02 -11.58
CA GLU A 48 14.95 7.67 -11.48
C GLU A 48 14.46 7.39 -10.05
N LEU A 49 15.28 7.74 -9.05
CA LEU A 49 14.91 7.64 -7.63
C LEU A 49 13.69 8.51 -7.31
N ALA A 50 13.65 9.75 -7.82
CA ALA A 50 12.51 10.64 -7.64
C ALA A 50 11.23 10.05 -8.26
N ALA A 51 11.32 9.57 -9.50
CA ALA A 51 10.18 8.97 -10.21
C ALA A 51 9.65 7.73 -9.50
N HIS A 52 10.53 6.83 -9.06
CA HIS A 52 10.14 5.64 -8.31
C HIS A 52 9.49 6.01 -6.98
N CYS A 53 10.06 6.97 -6.25
CA CYS A 53 9.52 7.44 -4.99
C CYS A 53 8.11 8.01 -5.14
N LEU A 54 7.89 8.86 -6.15
CA LEU A 54 6.58 9.43 -6.45
C LEU A 54 5.55 8.35 -6.86
N ALA A 55 5.97 7.37 -7.67
CA ALA A 55 5.12 6.26 -8.07
C ALA A 55 4.71 5.39 -6.87
N PHE A 56 5.65 5.07 -5.98
CA PHE A 56 5.40 4.35 -4.74
C PHE A 56 4.47 5.12 -3.81
N CYS A 57 4.74 6.42 -3.57
CA CYS A 57 3.86 7.26 -2.74
C CYS A 57 2.43 7.27 -3.28
N SER A 58 2.27 7.36 -4.61
CA SER A 58 0.96 7.33 -5.25
C SER A 58 0.27 5.97 -5.10
N ALA A 59 1.01 4.87 -5.23
CA ALA A 59 0.48 3.52 -5.05
C ALA A 59 0.01 3.27 -3.62
N LEU A 60 0.83 3.60 -2.61
CA LEU A 60 0.47 3.42 -1.21
C LEU A 60 -0.73 4.28 -0.80
N GLU A 61 -0.81 5.53 -1.28
CA GLU A 61 -1.95 6.40 -1.00
C GLU A 61 -3.24 5.87 -1.63
N ARG A 62 -3.19 5.37 -2.88
CA ARG A 62 -4.37 4.76 -3.54
C ARG A 62 -4.84 3.50 -2.81
N HIS A 63 -3.89 2.70 -2.34
CA HIS A 63 -4.18 1.50 -1.55
C HIS A 63 -4.92 1.86 -0.24
N HIS A 64 -4.31 2.67 0.63
CA HIS A 64 -4.92 3.03 1.92
C HIS A 64 -6.24 3.82 1.76
N SER A 65 -6.31 4.76 0.81
CA SER A 65 -7.55 5.52 0.59
C SER A 65 -8.68 4.64 0.04
N GLY A 66 -8.36 3.63 -0.77
CA GLY A 66 -9.34 2.66 -1.24
C GLY A 66 -9.83 1.74 -0.12
N GLU A 67 -8.99 1.38 0.84
CA GLU A 67 -9.41 0.62 2.02
C GLU A 67 -10.35 1.42 2.90
N ASP A 68 -9.98 2.67 3.23
CA ASP A 68 -10.79 3.59 4.02
C ASP A 68 -12.17 3.83 3.36
N ALA A 69 -12.19 3.96 2.02
CA ALA A 69 -13.40 4.29 1.28
C ALA A 69 -14.28 3.07 0.96
N THR A 70 -13.71 1.87 0.83
CA THR A 70 -14.44 0.69 0.35
C THR A 70 -14.36 -0.51 1.29
N ALA A 71 -13.17 -0.92 1.73
CA ALA A 71 -12.97 -2.13 2.51
C ALA A 71 -13.52 -1.99 3.92
N PHE A 72 -13.15 -0.91 4.60
CA PHE A 72 -13.49 -0.68 5.99
C PHE A 72 -15.00 -0.48 6.21
N PRO A 73 -15.74 0.26 5.36
CA PRO A 73 -17.20 0.31 5.46
C PRO A 73 -17.86 -1.05 5.32
N ALA A 74 -17.47 -1.86 4.33
CA ALA A 74 -18.03 -3.20 4.12
C ALA A 74 -17.73 -4.13 5.31
N LEU A 75 -16.51 -4.09 5.84
CA LEU A 75 -16.13 -4.82 7.05
C LEU A 75 -16.91 -4.34 8.28
N ALA A 76 -17.11 -3.03 8.46
CA ALA A 76 -17.82 -2.46 9.60
C ALA A 76 -19.33 -2.75 9.60
N GLU A 77 -19.91 -2.95 8.41
CA GLU A 77 -21.29 -3.40 8.23
C GLU A 77 -21.42 -4.89 8.57
N ARG A 78 -20.57 -5.73 7.98
CA ARG A 78 -20.65 -7.19 8.14
C ARG A 78 -20.15 -7.68 9.50
N PHE A 79 -19.12 -7.02 10.05
CA PHE A 79 -18.45 -7.38 11.30
C PHE A 79 -18.33 -6.16 12.22
N PRO A 80 -19.43 -5.69 12.85
CA PRO A 80 -19.43 -4.48 13.67
C PRO A 80 -18.41 -4.48 14.81
N GLN A 81 -18.00 -5.66 15.29
CA GLN A 81 -16.96 -5.82 16.30
C GLN A 81 -15.57 -5.36 15.84
N LEU A 82 -15.32 -5.23 14.52
CA LEU A 82 -14.06 -4.73 13.98
C LEU A 82 -13.96 -3.20 13.97
N ARG A 83 -15.05 -2.46 14.20
CA ARG A 83 -15.04 -0.98 14.14
C ARG A 83 -13.89 -0.33 14.92
N PRO A 84 -13.57 -0.72 16.17
CA PRO A 84 -12.43 -0.14 16.89
C PRO A 84 -11.08 -0.37 16.21
N VAL A 85 -10.91 -1.53 15.56
CA VAL A 85 -9.69 -1.88 14.79
C VAL A 85 -9.63 -1.03 13.52
N LEU A 86 -10.74 -0.92 12.79
CA LEU A 86 -10.79 -0.13 11.55
C LEU A 86 -10.53 1.35 11.83
N GLU A 87 -11.05 1.89 12.93
CA GLU A 87 -10.75 3.25 13.38
C GLU A 87 -9.27 3.45 13.73
N GLU A 88 -8.58 2.42 14.23
CA GLU A 88 -7.14 2.44 14.47
C GLU A 88 -6.35 2.44 13.17
N LEU A 89 -6.70 1.55 12.23
CA LEU A 89 -6.09 1.49 10.90
C LEU A 89 -6.25 2.82 10.13
N THR A 90 -7.43 3.43 10.13
CA THR A 90 -7.64 4.76 9.52
C THR A 90 -6.80 5.86 10.19
N ARG A 91 -6.48 5.74 11.49
CA ARG A 91 -5.54 6.69 12.13
C ARG A 91 -4.12 6.45 11.64
N ASP A 92 -3.69 5.20 11.52
CA ASP A 92 -2.39 4.84 10.96
C ASP A 92 -2.25 5.35 9.51
N HIS A 93 -3.28 5.19 8.68
CA HIS A 93 -3.32 5.70 7.31
C HIS A 93 -3.04 7.20 7.23
N ARG A 94 -3.58 7.99 8.16
CA ARG A 94 -3.33 9.44 8.21
C ARG A 94 -1.87 9.74 8.53
N ILE A 95 -1.25 9.00 9.45
CA ILE A 95 0.17 9.16 9.80
C ILE A 95 1.07 8.77 8.62
N VAL A 96 0.74 7.67 7.93
CA VAL A 96 1.44 7.25 6.71
C VAL A 96 1.31 8.32 5.63
N SER A 97 0.09 8.79 5.34
CA SER A 97 -0.20 9.82 4.34
C SER A 97 0.54 11.14 4.63
N ASP A 98 0.67 11.54 5.90
CA ASP A 98 1.51 12.68 6.30
C ASP A 98 3.00 12.47 6.00
N THR A 99 3.48 11.24 6.21
CA THR A 99 4.87 10.83 5.89
C THR A 99 5.11 10.83 4.39
N LEU A 100 4.18 10.29 3.60
CA LEU A 100 4.24 10.31 2.13
C LEU A 100 4.29 11.73 1.58
N ARG A 101 3.46 12.64 2.11
CA ARG A 101 3.50 14.06 1.73
C ARG A 101 4.84 14.73 2.06
N ARG A 102 5.47 14.38 3.20
CA ARG A 102 6.81 14.89 3.55
C ARG A 102 7.83 14.38 2.54
N LEU A 103 7.80 13.08 2.24
CA LEU A 103 8.71 12.44 1.31
C LEU A 103 8.60 13.02 -0.12
N GLN A 104 7.38 13.23 -0.62
CA GLN A 104 7.12 13.91 -1.91
C GLN A 104 7.79 15.29 -1.98
N ARG A 105 7.63 16.13 -0.95
CA ARG A 105 8.28 17.45 -0.88
C ARG A 105 9.80 17.38 -0.80
N LEU A 106 10.36 16.31 -0.24
CA LEU A 106 11.81 16.10 -0.21
C LEU A 106 12.33 15.76 -1.61
N VAL A 107 11.63 14.89 -2.34
CA VAL A 107 12.05 14.46 -3.68
C VAL A 107 11.87 15.53 -4.74
N ASP A 108 10.85 16.39 -4.64
CA ASP A 108 10.65 17.53 -5.55
C ASP A 108 11.82 18.54 -5.51
N GLY A 109 12.60 18.54 -4.43
CA GLY A 109 13.75 19.44 -4.22
C GLY A 109 15.11 18.73 -4.19
N LEU A 110 15.25 17.58 -4.85
CA LEU A 110 16.42 16.69 -4.74
C LEU A 110 17.78 17.36 -5.02
N GLY A 111 18.72 17.14 -4.08
CA GLY A 111 20.14 17.51 -4.09
C GLY A 111 20.86 16.86 -2.89
N ASP A 112 22.19 16.86 -2.83
CA ASP A 112 22.98 16.03 -1.88
C ASP A 112 22.56 16.11 -0.40
N VAL A 113 22.27 17.31 0.12
CA VAL A 113 21.82 17.50 1.52
C VAL A 113 20.42 16.90 1.73
N ARG A 114 19.56 17.03 0.72
CA ARG A 114 18.17 16.55 0.75
C ARG A 114 18.09 15.03 0.61
N THR A 115 19.05 14.39 -0.06
CA THR A 115 19.04 12.93 -0.19
C THR A 115 19.25 12.22 1.15
N ARG A 116 20.01 12.81 2.09
CA ARG A 116 20.11 12.26 3.45
C ARG A 116 18.77 12.34 4.19
N ASP A 117 18.03 13.43 4.00
CA ASP A 117 16.68 13.58 4.54
C ASP A 117 15.72 12.53 3.92
N VAL A 118 15.84 12.26 2.60
CA VAL A 118 15.06 11.23 1.90
C VAL A 118 15.32 9.84 2.46
N GLN A 119 16.59 9.45 2.68
CA GLN A 119 16.91 8.14 3.26
C GLN A 119 16.29 8.00 4.66
N GLY A 120 16.41 9.02 5.51
CA GLY A 120 15.83 9.01 6.86
C GLY A 120 14.30 8.89 6.86
N GLU A 121 13.59 9.61 5.98
CA GLU A 121 12.14 9.46 5.87
C GLU A 121 11.73 8.09 5.29
N LEU A 122 12.50 7.52 4.35
CA LEU A 122 12.23 6.17 3.83
C LEU A 122 12.42 5.10 4.92
N ASP A 123 13.44 5.22 5.76
CA ASP A 123 13.66 4.32 6.90
C ASP A 123 12.51 4.44 7.93
N GLY A 124 12.08 5.66 8.24
CA GLY A 124 10.95 5.91 9.13
C GLY A 124 9.64 5.36 8.57
N LEU A 125 9.38 5.57 7.27
CA LEU A 125 8.23 5.03 6.57
C LEU A 125 8.23 3.50 6.59
N ALA A 126 9.37 2.86 6.34
CA ALA A 126 9.49 1.40 6.35
C ALA A 126 9.13 0.80 7.71
N ALA A 127 9.62 1.38 8.81
CA ALA A 127 9.27 0.94 10.15
C ALA A 127 7.75 1.11 10.44
N LEU A 128 7.18 2.22 9.99
CA LEU A 128 5.75 2.53 10.18
C LEU A 128 4.87 1.55 9.42
N VAL A 129 5.10 1.38 8.10
CA VAL A 129 4.24 0.53 7.26
C VAL A 129 4.42 -0.95 7.58
N GLU A 130 5.59 -1.39 8.02
CA GLU A 130 5.79 -2.79 8.44
C GLU A 130 4.94 -3.15 9.66
N SER A 131 4.92 -2.26 10.66
CA SER A 131 4.07 -2.43 11.85
C SER A 131 2.59 -2.38 11.47
N HIS A 132 2.22 -1.44 10.59
CA HIS A 132 0.86 -1.24 10.13
C HIS A 132 0.33 -2.46 9.34
N PHE A 133 1.03 -2.88 8.27
CA PHE A 133 0.66 -4.04 7.46
C PHE A 133 0.54 -5.31 8.30
N THR A 134 1.51 -5.56 9.20
CA THR A 134 1.47 -6.73 10.10
C THR A 134 0.24 -6.70 11.00
N TYR A 135 -0.12 -5.52 11.52
CA TYR A 135 -1.30 -5.36 12.36
C TYR A 135 -2.59 -5.62 11.57
N GLU A 136 -2.71 -5.00 10.40
CA GLU A 136 -3.86 -5.10 9.52
C GLU A 136 -4.09 -6.54 9.05
N GLU A 137 -3.09 -7.17 8.44
CA GLU A 137 -3.17 -8.54 7.92
C GLU A 137 -3.67 -9.50 9.01
N ARG A 138 -3.11 -9.38 10.21
CA ARG A 138 -3.50 -10.21 11.37
C ARG A 138 -4.94 -9.96 11.80
N LYS A 139 -5.43 -8.73 11.70
CA LYS A 139 -6.72 -8.33 12.27
C LYS A 139 -7.88 -8.49 11.31
N ILE A 140 -7.69 -8.21 10.01
CA ILE A 140 -8.80 -8.08 9.07
C ILE A 140 -8.78 -9.10 7.93
N ALA A 141 -7.63 -9.71 7.59
CA ALA A 141 -7.54 -10.57 6.40
C ALA A 141 -8.56 -11.72 6.40
N ALA A 142 -8.74 -12.38 7.55
CA ALA A 142 -9.73 -13.45 7.68
C ALA A 142 -11.18 -12.96 7.50
N ALA A 143 -11.50 -11.77 8.00
CA ALA A 143 -12.82 -11.17 7.84
C ALA A 143 -13.04 -10.71 6.38
N LEU A 144 -11.99 -10.18 5.74
CA LEU A 144 -12.01 -9.76 4.34
C LEU A 144 -12.20 -10.97 3.41
N ASN A 145 -11.57 -12.12 3.71
CA ASN A 145 -11.81 -13.39 3.02
C ASN A 145 -13.24 -13.93 3.19
N ALA A 146 -13.93 -13.53 4.25
CA ALA A 146 -15.31 -13.93 4.54
C ALA A 146 -16.35 -12.93 4.00
N LEU A 147 -15.92 -11.85 3.35
CA LEU A 147 -16.82 -10.96 2.62
C LEU A 147 -17.29 -11.61 1.33
N ASP A 148 -18.58 -11.46 1.07
CA ASP A 148 -19.21 -11.82 -0.20
C ASP A 148 -19.72 -10.52 -0.82
N VAL A 149 -18.88 -9.91 -1.68
CA VAL A 149 -19.18 -8.69 -2.42
C VAL A 149 -19.10 -9.03 -3.91
N PRO A 150 -20.24 -9.34 -4.56
CA PRO A 150 -20.27 -9.78 -5.95
C PRO A 150 -19.54 -8.83 -6.90
N GLU A 151 -19.70 -7.53 -6.70
CA GLU A 151 -19.08 -6.48 -7.51
C GLU A 151 -17.55 -6.58 -7.53
N TRP A 152 -16.94 -6.98 -6.41
CA TRP A 152 -15.48 -7.10 -6.29
C TRP A 152 -14.95 -8.39 -6.90
N SER A 153 -15.81 -9.40 -7.03
CA SER A 153 -15.45 -10.67 -7.68
C SER A 153 -15.36 -10.50 -9.19
N ASP A 154 -16.23 -9.67 -9.77
CA ASP A 154 -16.22 -9.34 -11.20
C ASP A 154 -15.11 -8.34 -11.54
N ALA A 155 -14.89 -7.33 -10.68
CA ALA A 155 -13.86 -6.32 -10.84
C ALA A 155 -13.18 -6.02 -9.49
N PRO A 156 -11.97 -6.56 -9.23
CA PRO A 156 -11.25 -6.30 -8.00
C PRO A 156 -11.07 -4.79 -7.76
N PRO A 157 -11.36 -4.29 -6.55
CA PRO A 157 -11.14 -2.90 -6.19
C PRO A 157 -9.70 -2.46 -6.45
N ALA A 158 -9.52 -1.19 -6.81
CA ALA A 158 -8.21 -0.64 -7.12
C ALA A 158 -7.18 -0.78 -5.98
N PHE A 159 -7.62 -0.85 -4.71
CA PHE A 159 -6.73 -1.03 -3.56
C PHE A 159 -6.11 -2.43 -3.47
N LEU A 160 -6.68 -3.43 -4.17
CA LEU A 160 -6.17 -4.79 -4.25
C LEU A 160 -5.28 -5.02 -5.47
N LEU A 161 -5.03 -3.98 -6.27
CA LEU A 161 -4.16 -4.06 -7.43
C LEU A 161 -2.73 -3.69 -7.05
N THR A 162 -1.77 -4.55 -7.38
CA THR A 162 -0.38 -4.12 -7.53
C THR A 162 -0.27 -3.23 -8.76
N ALA A 163 0.78 -2.40 -8.88
CA ALA A 163 0.90 -1.50 -10.02
C ALA A 163 0.81 -2.26 -11.37
N GLY A 164 -0.33 -2.12 -12.04
CA GLY A 164 -0.49 -2.36 -13.48
C GLY A 164 -0.38 -1.05 -14.25
N PRO A 165 -0.25 -1.08 -15.59
CA PRO A 165 -0.29 0.14 -16.38
C PRO A 165 -1.55 0.95 -16.02
N LEU A 166 -1.41 2.27 -15.92
CA LEU A 166 -2.57 3.16 -15.81
C LEU A 166 -3.56 2.79 -16.92
N PRO A 167 -4.88 2.70 -16.65
CA PRO A 167 -5.84 2.51 -17.71
C PRO A 167 -5.66 3.64 -18.74
N GLU A 168 -5.50 3.28 -20.01
CA GLU A 168 -5.51 4.26 -21.08
C GLU A 168 -6.95 4.81 -21.18
N GLU A 169 -7.08 6.14 -21.11
CA GLU A 169 -8.34 6.86 -21.36
C GLU A 169 -8.83 6.71 -22.80
#